data_AF-A0A7W1ILL0-F1
#
_entry.id   AF-A0A7W1ILL0-F1
#
_cell.length_a   1.000
_cell.length_b   1.000
_cell.length_c   1.000
_cell.angle_alpha   90.00
_cell.angle_beta   90.00
_cell.angle_gamma   90.00
#
_symmetry.space_group_name_H-M   'P 1'
#
loop_
_entity.id
_entity.type
_entity.pdbx_description
1 polymer ?
#
loop_
_entity_poly.entity_id
_entity_poly.type
_entity_poly.pdbx_seq_one_letter_code
_entity_poly.pdbx_strand_id
1 'polypeptide(L)' 'MKRSKFILTTAGFILIVFFTSACKKYTCECAAYNAGIPESGGKGTFTVKGSEAKRKKDCTDRSTNPDVNGNYTQCVIK' A
#
# COMPACT_ATOMS: atom_id res chain seq x y z
N MET A 1 -37.37 33.09 -12.34
CA MET A 1 -36.51 32.57 -11.25
C MET A 1 -35.96 31.19 -11.63
N LYS A 2 -34.76 31.09 -12.19
CA LYS A 2 -34.10 29.82 -12.59
C LYS A 2 -32.60 29.92 -12.33
N ARG A 3 -32.17 29.92 -11.06
CA ARG A 3 -30.72 29.96 -10.70
C ARG A 3 -30.29 28.85 -9.71
N SER A 4 -31.22 28.07 -9.17
CA SER A 4 -30.91 27.13 -8.07
C SER A 4 -30.36 25.75 -8.48
N LYS A 5 -30.35 25.39 -9.77
CA LYS A 5 -29.95 24.03 -10.19
C LYS A 5 -28.45 23.85 -10.45
N PHE A 6 -27.70 24.94 -10.66
CA PHE A 6 -26.27 24.84 -10.95
C PHE A 6 -25.42 24.55 -9.69
N ILE A 7 -25.74 25.19 -8.56
CA ILE A 7 -24.92 25.11 -7.34
C ILE A 7 -24.91 23.70 -6.74
N LEU A 8 -26.04 22.98 -6.81
CA LEU A 8 -26.15 21.62 -6.27
C LEU A 8 -25.28 20.60 -7.03
N THR A 9 -25.15 20.79 -8.34
CA THR A 9 -24.44 19.85 -9.22
C THR A 9 -22.93 19.99 -9.06
N THR A 10 -22.43 21.22 -8.86
CA THR A 10 -21.00 21.49 -8.68
C THR A 10 -20.47 20.95 -7.35
N ALA A 11 -21.26 21.03 -6.27
CA ALA A 11 -20.86 20.52 -4.95
C ALA A 11 -20.72 18.98 -4.93
N GLY A 12 -21.60 18.27 -5.64
CA GLY A 12 -21.53 16.80 -5.76
C GLY A 12 -20.28 16.31 -6.48
N PHE A 13 -19.88 17.01 -7.55
CA PHE A 13 -18.67 16.65 -8.32
C PHE A 13 -17.38 16.80 -7.52
N ILE A 14 -17.28 17.84 -6.68
CA ILE A 14 -16.11 18.09 -5.84
C ILE A 14 -15.93 16.95 -4.82
N LEU A 15 -17.00 16.52 -4.14
CA LEU A 15 -16.94 15.42 -3.17
C LEU A 15 -16.47 14.10 -3.80
N ILE A 16 -16.93 13.77 -5.00
CA ILE A 16 -16.53 12.52 -5.68
C ILE A 16 -15.03 12.52 -6.00
N VAL A 17 -14.48 13.64 -6.47
CA VAL A 17 -13.05 13.77 -6.81
C VAL A 17 -12.15 13.70 -5.57
N PHE A 18 -12.61 14.24 -4.42
CA PHE A 18 -11.90 14.10 -3.15
C PHE A 18 -11.87 12.65 -2.65
N PHE A 19 -12.97 11.89 -2.81
CA PHE A 19 -13.01 10.49 -2.42
C PHE A 19 -12.16 9.57 -3.30
N THR A 20 -12.09 9.84 -4.62
CA THR A 20 -11.25 9.03 -5.53
C THR A 20 -9.75 9.30 -5.35
N SER A 21 -9.37 10.50 -4.92
CA SER A 21 -7.95 10.90 -4.76
C SER A 21 -7.34 10.51 -3.41
N ALA A 22 -8.17 10.11 -2.42
CA ALA A 22 -7.69 9.82 -1.06
C ALA A 22 -7.13 8.40 -0.87
N CYS A 23 -7.34 7.47 -1.81
CA CYS A 23 -6.77 6.12 -1.72
C CYS A 23 -5.49 6.02 -2.56
N LYS A 24 -4.40 6.63 -2.08
CA LYS A 24 -3.07 6.30 -2.59
C LYS A 24 -2.84 4.80 -2.38
N LYS A 25 -2.70 4.08 -3.50
CA LYS A 25 -2.35 2.67 -3.53
C LYS A 25 -0.84 2.59 -3.57
N TYR A 26 -0.29 1.70 -2.77
CA TYR A 26 1.14 1.49 -2.75
C TYR A 26 1.45 0.00 -2.76
N THR A 27 2.50 -0.37 -3.46
CA THR A 27 2.88 -1.77 -3.63
C THR A 27 3.99 -2.11 -2.65
N CYS A 28 3.78 -3.15 -1.87
CA CYS A 28 4.78 -3.80 -1.04
C CYS A 28 5.32 -5.01 -1.81
N GLU A 29 6.63 -5.11 -1.96
CA GLU A 29 7.32 -6.30 -2.45
C GLU A 29 8.02 -6.98 -1.28
N CYS A 30 7.78 -8.27 -1.10
CA CYS A 30 8.45 -9.10 -0.12
C CYS A 30 9.34 -10.12 -0.83
N ALA A 31 10.57 -10.24 -0.34
CA ALA A 31 11.50 -11.27 -0.74
C ALA A 31 11.84 -12.14 0.47
N ALA A 32 11.86 -13.45 0.27
CA ALA A 32 12.30 -14.41 1.26
C ALA A 32 13.78 -14.74 1.02
N TYR A 33 14.57 -14.57 2.07
CA TYR A 33 16.00 -14.81 2.12
C TYR A 33 16.23 -16.08 2.92
N ASN A 34 17.02 -16.99 2.36
CA ASN A 34 17.44 -18.20 3.06
C ASN A 34 18.93 -18.09 3.37
N ALA A 35 19.37 -18.61 4.51
CA ALA A 35 20.79 -18.58 4.84
C ALA A 35 21.61 -19.31 3.78
N GLY A 36 22.57 -18.59 3.20
CA GLY A 36 23.46 -19.13 2.18
C GLY A 36 22.90 -19.18 0.75
N ILE A 37 21.68 -18.69 0.49
CA ILE A 37 21.15 -18.60 -0.88
C ILE A 37 20.66 -17.16 -1.18
N PRO A 38 21.26 -16.46 -2.16
CA PRO A 38 20.77 -15.15 -2.58
C PRO A 38 19.33 -15.27 -3.13
N GLU A 39 18.42 -14.41 -2.66
CA GLU A 39 16.98 -14.31 -3.05
C GLU A 39 16.38 -15.61 -3.64
N SER A 40 16.36 -16.70 -2.87
CA SER A 40 15.86 -17.98 -3.39
C SER A 40 14.36 -18.19 -3.13
N GLY A 41 13.74 -17.33 -2.32
CA GLY A 41 12.35 -17.46 -1.90
C GLY A 41 11.42 -16.54 -2.67
N GLY A 42 10.30 -17.08 -3.16
CA GLY A 42 9.35 -16.42 -4.06
C GLY A 42 9.03 -14.97 -3.68
N LYS A 43 9.08 -14.08 -4.69
CA LYS A 43 8.74 -12.67 -4.54
C LYS A 43 7.22 -12.53 -4.42
N GLY A 44 6.75 -12.11 -3.25
CA GLY A 44 5.34 -11.81 -3.01
C GLY A 44 5.09 -10.32 -3.17
N THR A 45 4.09 -9.92 -3.96
CA THR A 45 3.68 -8.51 -4.05
C THR A 45 2.27 -8.33 -3.55
N PHE A 46 2.02 -7.27 -2.77
CA PHE A 46 0.68 -6.92 -2.32
C PHE A 46 0.49 -5.41 -2.28
N THR A 47 -0.74 -4.96 -2.47
CA THR A 47 -1.07 -3.54 -2.52
C THR A 47 -1.77 -3.12 -1.24
N VAL A 48 -1.23 -2.09 -0.57
CA VAL A 48 -1.86 -1.47 0.60
C VAL A 48 -2.50 -0.16 0.17
N LYS A 49 -3.73 0.08 0.62
CA LYS A 49 -4.44 1.37 0.42
C LYS A 49 -4.41 2.16 1.72
N GLY A 50 -4.08 3.45 1.64
CA GLY A 50 -4.22 4.37 2.78
C GLY A 50 -3.06 5.35 2.90
N SER A 51 -2.83 5.82 4.13
CA SER A 51 -1.76 6.78 4.45
C SER A 51 -0.38 6.14 4.36
N GLU A 52 0.65 6.95 4.09
CA GLU A 52 2.03 6.50 3.94
C GLU A 52 2.56 5.78 5.19
N ALA A 53 2.18 6.24 6.38
CA ALA A 53 2.49 5.60 7.65
C ALA A 53 1.85 4.20 7.78
N LYS A 54 0.60 4.05 7.32
CA LYS A 54 -0.13 2.77 7.35
C LYS A 54 0.51 1.77 6.40
N ARG A 55 0.85 2.20 5.18
CA ARG A 55 1.66 1.41 4.25
C ARG A 55 2.96 0.94 4.88
N LYS A 56 3.75 1.85 5.46
CA LYS A 56 5.06 1.50 6.00
C LYS A 56 4.93 0.46 7.11
N LYS A 57 3.90 0.61 7.96
CA LYS A 57 3.58 -0.38 8.99
C LYS A 57 3.17 -1.72 8.38
N ASP A 58 2.16 -1.76 7.49
CA ASP A 58 1.69 -3.00 6.84
C ASP A 58 2.79 -3.74 6.05
N CYS A 59 3.67 -3.01 5.35
CA CYS A 59 4.86 -3.56 4.69
C CYS A 59 5.84 -4.15 5.73
N THR A 60 6.17 -3.40 6.78
CA THR A 60 7.22 -3.79 7.75
C THR A 60 6.74 -4.92 8.67
N ASP A 61 5.47 -4.93 9.09
CA ASP A 61 4.86 -6.00 9.91
C ASP A 61 4.92 -7.37 9.22
N ARG A 62 4.97 -7.41 7.89
CA ARG A 62 5.14 -8.63 7.10
C ARG A 62 6.60 -9.08 6.98
N SER A 63 7.56 -8.23 7.37
CA SER A 63 8.96 -8.62 7.45
C SER A 63 9.18 -9.42 8.72
N THR A 64 9.87 -10.56 8.60
CA THR A 64 10.21 -11.40 9.74
C THR A 64 11.68 -11.22 10.11
N ASN A 65 11.99 -11.38 11.39
CA ASN A 65 13.37 -11.49 11.83
C ASN A 65 13.97 -12.82 11.36
N PRO A 66 15.30 -12.91 11.24
CA PRO A 66 15.98 -14.16 10.97
C PRO A 66 15.61 -15.22 12.00
N ASP A 67 15.06 -16.33 11.53
CA ASP A 67 14.83 -17.51 12.34
C ASP A 67 16.15 -18.24 12.64
N VAL A 68 16.08 -19.34 13.42
CA VAL A 68 17.28 -20.07 13.89
C VAL A 68 18.18 -20.58 12.76
N ASN A 69 17.63 -20.71 11.55
CA ASN A 69 18.35 -21.13 10.36
C ASN A 69 18.86 -19.94 9.53
N GLY A 70 18.68 -18.70 10.00
CA GLY A 70 19.04 -17.47 9.30
C GLY A 70 18.11 -17.12 8.13
N ASN A 71 16.93 -17.74 8.02
CA ASN A 71 15.96 -17.38 7.00
C ASN A 71 15.13 -16.20 7.50
N TYR A 72 14.83 -15.25 6.62
CA TYR A 72 14.00 -14.09 6.95
C TYR A 72 13.24 -13.62 5.72
N THR A 73 12.12 -12.95 5.96
CA THR A 73 11.38 -12.26 4.90
C THR A 73 11.58 -10.78 5.08
N GLN A 74 12.00 -10.08 4.02
CA GLN A 74 12.10 -8.63 4.02
C GLN A 74 11.12 -8.06 3.01
N CYS A 75 10.30 -7.11 3.46
CA CYS A 75 9.35 -6.40 2.61
C CYS A 75 9.75 -4.95 2.47
N VAL A 76 9.77 -4.47 1.23
CA VAL A 76 10.08 -3.08 0.87
C VAL A 76 8.94 -2.47 0.08
N ILE A 77 8.79 -1.16 0.24
CA ILE A 77 7.85 -0.37 -0.53
C ILE A 77 8.44 -0.11 -1.91
N LYS A 78 7.66 -0.34 -2.97
CA LYS A 78 7.89 0.20 -4.32
C LYS A 78 6.94 1.34 -4.66
#